data_AF-A0AAW5UEI4-F1
#
_entry.id   AF-A0AAW5UEI4-F1
#
_cell.length_a   1.000
_cell.length_b   1.000
_cell.length_c   1.000
_cell.angle_alpha   90.00
_cell.angle_beta   90.00
_cell.angle_gamma   90.00
#
_symmetry.space_group_name_H-M   'P 1'
#
loop_
_entity.id
_entity.type
_entity.pdbx_description
1 polymer ?
#
loop_
_entity_poly.entity_id
_entity_poly.type
_entity_poly.pdbx_seq_one_letter_code
_entity_poly.pdbx_strand_id
1 'polypeptide(L)'
;MPDKRKVHHAPIPRLGGLSFFPVMLITMGGLVLIYHLMGLSSGSMHGEVPYEFLALLVGSMMLFLVGLADDLIGVGYKKKFLVQIVAASLLVASGVWIKSLDGLFGIYQLSPWVGMPFTVLIVVYVTNAINLIDGIDGLASGLCGISLVALAGLHIWLHLFSFALLCIAALGVIIPFWFYNVFGNAMRGRKLFMGDSGSLSLGYIISFLMIHLSTVDVNPHVVSDYNMVFAFTTMLVPLLDVVRVVGHRLRNRQNPFLPDKSHIHHKLLRCGLRVRQVMVAICVFSLMFILLNFLMIGHVNITYILGIDIVVWIVFHLILDVILHTRRAEMDI
;
A
#
# COMPACT_ATOMS: atom_id res chain seq x y z
N MET A 1 -2.87 -9.94 27.99
CA MET A 1 -4.19 -10.43 28.46
C MET A 1 -5.28 -9.91 27.51
N PRO A 2 -6.35 -10.65 27.21
CA PRO A 2 -7.31 -10.23 26.20
C PRO A 2 -8.16 -9.06 26.73
N ASP A 3 -8.09 -7.94 26.01
CA ASP A 3 -8.97 -6.78 26.16
C ASP A 3 -10.42 -7.20 25.79
N LYS A 4 -11.42 -6.74 26.55
CA LYS A 4 -12.86 -7.07 26.39
C LYS A 4 -13.47 -6.60 25.05
N ARG A 5 -12.65 -6.17 24.10
CA ARG A 5 -13.01 -5.60 22.79
C ARG A 5 -12.73 -6.51 21.59
N LYS A 6 -12.20 -7.73 21.78
CA LYS A 6 -11.85 -8.65 20.67
C LYS A 6 -12.75 -9.87 20.57
N VAL A 7 -13.20 -10.17 19.35
CA VAL A 7 -14.13 -11.25 18.95
C VAL A 7 -13.46 -12.64 18.90
N HIS A 8 -12.28 -12.82 19.52
CA HIS A 8 -11.51 -14.08 19.42
C HIS A 8 -11.23 -14.67 20.80
N HIS A 9 -11.66 -15.92 20.98
CA HIS A 9 -11.52 -16.70 22.22
C HIS A 9 -10.12 -17.34 22.42
N ALA A 10 -9.25 -17.30 21.40
CA ALA A 10 -7.87 -17.79 21.48
C ALA A 10 -6.87 -16.67 21.12
N PRO A 11 -5.72 -16.55 21.81
CA PRO A 11 -4.69 -15.58 21.48
C PRO A 11 -4.03 -15.98 20.15
N ILE A 12 -4.40 -15.28 19.08
CA ILE A 12 -3.77 -15.44 17.77
C ILE A 12 -2.54 -14.51 17.73
N PRO A 13 -1.35 -15.01 17.36
CA PRO A 13 -0.14 -14.19 17.31
C PRO A 13 -0.24 -13.11 16.21
N ARG A 14 0.15 -11.88 16.56
CA ARG A 14 0.28 -10.73 15.65
C ARG A 14 1.69 -10.62 15.07
N LEU A 15 2.27 -11.76 14.70
CA LEU A 15 3.66 -11.86 14.25
C LEU A 15 3.77 -12.42 12.82
N GLY A 16 2.65 -12.45 12.08
CA GLY A 16 2.65 -12.96 10.70
C GLY A 16 3.54 -12.13 9.76
N GLY A 17 3.65 -10.82 10.01
CA GLY A 17 4.52 -9.90 9.29
C GLY A 17 6.01 -10.01 9.64
N LEU A 18 6.37 -10.75 10.70
CA LEU A 18 7.76 -10.90 11.14
C LEU A 18 8.64 -11.55 10.06
N SER A 19 8.06 -12.40 9.22
CA SER A 19 8.78 -13.07 8.12
C SER A 19 8.91 -12.21 6.87
N PHE A 20 8.15 -11.13 6.71
CA PHE A 20 8.04 -10.41 5.44
C PHE A 20 9.38 -9.84 5.02
N PHE A 21 9.92 -8.92 5.81
CA PHE A 21 11.17 -8.26 5.48
C PHE A 21 12.39 -9.21 5.45
N PRO A 22 12.60 -10.10 6.44
CA PRO A 22 13.72 -11.05 6.39
C PRO A 22 13.69 -11.98 5.17
N VAL A 23 12.52 -12.51 4.80
CA VAL A 23 12.42 -13.40 3.63
C VAL A 23 12.68 -12.62 2.34
N MET A 24 12.10 -11.41 2.18
CA MET A 24 12.40 -10.56 1.03
C MET A 24 13.91 -10.24 0.92
N LEU A 25 14.56 -9.92 2.04
CA LEU A 25 15.99 -9.65 2.09
C LEU A 25 16.82 -10.87 1.67
N ILE A 26 16.50 -12.04 2.22
CA ILE A 26 17.19 -13.30 1.89
C ILE A 26 16.99 -13.65 0.41
N THR A 27 15.77 -13.52 -0.12
CA THR A 27 15.46 -13.79 -1.53
C THR A 27 16.21 -12.84 -2.45
N MET A 28 16.17 -11.53 -2.20
CA MET A 28 16.87 -10.54 -3.02
C MET A 28 18.38 -10.72 -2.96
N GLY A 29 18.96 -10.80 -1.75
CA GLY A 29 20.40 -11.00 -1.56
C GLY A 29 20.90 -12.33 -2.11
N GLY A 30 20.12 -13.41 -1.92
CA GLY A 30 20.44 -14.73 -2.46
C GLY A 30 20.42 -14.77 -3.98
N LEU A 31 19.44 -14.14 -4.62
CA LEU A 31 19.38 -14.05 -6.08
C LEU A 31 20.53 -13.22 -6.64
N VAL A 32 20.85 -12.08 -6.05
CA VAL A 32 22.01 -11.27 -6.46
C VAL A 32 23.30 -12.09 -6.35
N LEU A 33 23.48 -12.84 -5.25
CA LEU A 33 24.64 -13.72 -5.06
C LEU A 33 24.70 -14.82 -6.12
N ILE A 34 23.58 -15.49 -6.42
CA ILE A 34 23.52 -16.52 -7.47
C ILE A 34 23.89 -15.93 -8.84
N TYR A 35 23.33 -14.78 -9.20
CA TYR A 35 23.66 -14.09 -10.45
C TYR A 35 25.15 -13.78 -10.56
N HIS A 36 25.75 -13.27 -9.49
CA HIS A 36 27.18 -13.00 -9.42
C HIS A 36 28.01 -14.28 -9.60
N LEU A 37 27.70 -15.35 -8.87
CA LEU A 37 28.41 -16.62 -8.93
C LEU A 37 28.30 -17.32 -10.30
N MET A 38 27.18 -17.15 -11.00
CA MET A 38 26.99 -17.68 -12.35
C MET A 38 27.73 -16.89 -13.44
N GLY A 39 28.46 -15.83 -13.08
CA GLY A 39 29.11 -14.93 -14.03
C GLY A 39 28.12 -14.15 -14.89
N LEU A 40 26.84 -14.15 -14.52
CA LEU A 40 25.78 -13.39 -15.16
C LEU A 40 25.88 -11.95 -14.65
N SER A 41 26.90 -11.24 -15.15
CA SER A 41 27.07 -9.80 -14.96
C SER A 41 25.84 -9.09 -15.54
N SER A 42 24.84 -8.86 -14.71
CA SER A 42 23.75 -7.97 -15.02
C SER A 42 24.33 -6.55 -14.98
N GLY A 43 24.46 -5.91 -16.15
CA GLY A 43 24.81 -4.49 -16.26
C GLY A 43 23.79 -3.54 -15.61
N SER A 44 22.86 -4.06 -14.82
CA SER A 44 21.66 -3.42 -14.29
C SER A 44 21.89 -2.65 -12.98
N MET A 45 23.05 -2.79 -12.35
CA MET A 45 23.42 -2.09 -11.09
C MET A 45 24.46 -0.99 -11.35
N HIS A 46 24.21 -0.12 -12.32
CA HIS A 46 25.02 1.07 -12.57
C HIS A 46 24.24 2.34 -12.16
N GLY A 47 24.95 3.42 -11.81
CA GLY A 47 24.33 4.70 -11.47
C GLY A 47 23.79 4.77 -10.04
N GLU A 48 22.61 5.36 -9.85
CA GLU A 48 22.02 5.65 -8.53
C GLU A 48 21.33 4.45 -7.88
N VAL A 49 20.99 3.41 -8.66
CA VAL A 49 20.25 2.21 -8.25
C VAL A 49 20.80 1.56 -6.95
N PRO A 50 22.13 1.39 -6.74
CA PRO A 50 22.64 0.82 -5.49
C PRO A 50 22.28 1.65 -4.25
N TYR A 51 22.27 2.98 -4.36
CA TYR A 51 21.91 3.87 -3.26
C TYR A 51 20.40 3.82 -2.96
N GLU A 52 19.57 3.67 -3.99
CA GLU A 52 18.12 3.51 -3.85
C GLU A 52 17.77 2.24 -3.07
N PHE A 53 18.36 1.10 -3.47
CA PHE A 53 18.17 -0.17 -2.76
C PHE A 53 18.76 -0.15 -1.35
N LEU A 54 19.85 0.57 -1.12
CA LEU A 54 20.41 0.75 0.23
C LEU A 54 19.46 1.58 1.12
N ALA A 55 18.93 2.70 0.61
CA ALA A 55 17.95 3.51 1.34
C ALA A 55 16.66 2.75 1.61
N LEU A 56 16.19 1.95 0.64
CA LEU A 56 15.08 1.03 0.82
C LEU A 56 15.39 0.01 1.93
N LEU A 57 16.56 -0.60 1.93
CA LEU A 57 16.95 -1.61 2.91
C LEU A 57 16.96 -1.05 4.33
N VAL A 58 17.64 0.10 4.51
CA VAL A 58 17.75 0.76 5.83
C VAL A 58 16.38 1.21 6.32
N GLY A 59 15.60 1.90 5.48
CA GLY A 59 14.27 2.37 5.86
C GLY A 59 13.28 1.22 6.13
N SER A 60 13.35 0.14 5.34
CA SER A 60 12.53 -1.06 5.58
C SER A 60 12.90 -1.74 6.89
N MET A 61 14.20 -1.83 7.22
CA MET A 61 14.65 -2.36 8.53
C MET A 61 14.14 -1.48 9.68
N MET A 62 14.20 -0.15 9.55
CA MET A 62 13.68 0.77 10.58
C MET A 62 12.18 0.56 10.82
N LEU A 63 11.40 0.45 9.74
CA LEU A 63 9.95 0.25 9.84
C LEU A 63 9.56 -1.15 10.29
N PHE A 64 10.32 -2.16 9.89
CA PHE A 64 10.21 -3.51 10.41
C PHE A 64 10.44 -3.54 11.93
N LEU A 65 11.52 -2.92 12.43
CA LEU A 65 11.85 -2.90 13.85
C LEU A 65 10.84 -2.10 14.68
N VAL A 66 10.38 -0.94 14.21
CA VAL A 66 9.36 -0.17 14.94
C VAL A 66 8.01 -0.88 14.94
N GLY A 67 7.64 -1.54 13.84
CA GLY A 67 6.44 -2.35 13.76
C GLY A 67 6.52 -3.59 14.65
N LEU A 68 7.67 -4.25 14.70
CA LEU A 68 7.92 -5.36 15.62
C LEU A 68 7.84 -4.92 17.08
N ALA A 69 8.43 -3.77 17.41
CA ALA A 69 8.31 -3.18 18.74
C ALA A 69 6.85 -2.84 19.08
N ASP A 70 6.07 -2.33 18.12
CA ASP A 70 4.64 -2.06 18.32
C ASP A 70 3.84 -3.35 18.57
N ASP A 71 4.10 -4.41 17.80
CA ASP A 71 3.46 -5.71 17.95
C ASP A 71 3.76 -6.37 19.31
N LEU A 72 4.96 -6.14 19.87
CA LEU A 72 5.41 -6.74 21.13
C LEU A 72 5.04 -5.93 22.38
N ILE A 73 5.29 -4.62 22.37
CA ILE A 73 5.18 -3.76 23.56
C ILE A 73 4.24 -2.57 23.39
N GLY A 74 3.73 -2.31 22.18
CA GLY A 74 2.87 -1.17 21.88
C GLY A 74 3.64 0.15 21.85
N VAL A 75 3.80 0.74 20.66
CA VAL A 75 4.54 1.98 20.42
C VAL A 75 3.55 3.11 20.13
N GLY A 76 3.73 4.25 20.79
CA GLY A 76 2.90 5.43 20.54
C GLY A 76 3.00 5.92 19.10
N TYR A 77 1.87 6.35 18.51
CA TYR A 77 1.78 6.79 17.12
C TYR A 77 2.82 7.86 16.73
N LYS A 78 3.18 8.78 17.65
CA LYS A 78 4.19 9.82 17.40
C LYS A 78 5.56 9.24 17.06
N LYS A 79 5.98 8.19 17.78
CA LYS A 79 7.27 7.52 17.53
C LYS A 79 7.24 6.77 16.19
N LYS A 80 6.13 6.08 15.89
CA LYS A 80 5.92 5.43 14.59
C LYS A 80 6.02 6.42 13.44
N PHE A 81 5.34 7.56 13.55
CA PHE A 81 5.34 8.62 12.54
C PHE A 81 6.74 9.23 12.34
N LEU A 82 7.49 9.46 13.42
CA LEU A 82 8.87 9.94 13.34
C LEU A 82 9.76 8.96 12.56
N VAL A 83 9.68 7.65 12.85
CA VAL A 83 10.45 6.64 12.13
C VAL A 83 10.06 6.57 10.65
N GLN A 84 8.76 6.68 10.34
CA GLN A 84 8.28 6.75 8.95
C GLN A 84 8.82 7.97 8.21
N ILE A 85 8.85 9.16 8.83
CA ILE A 85 9.44 10.36 8.23
C ILE A 85 10.93 10.17 7.96
N VAL A 86 11.68 9.62 8.92
CA VAL A 86 13.12 9.39 8.74
C VAL A 86 13.36 8.38 7.63
N ALA A 87 12.65 7.26 7.61
CA ALA A 87 12.74 6.26 6.55
C ALA A 87 12.41 6.86 5.18
N ALA A 88 11.31 7.60 5.05
CA ALA A 88 10.93 8.28 3.81
C ALA A 88 11.98 9.31 3.35
N SER A 89 12.61 10.01 4.29
CA SER A 89 13.68 10.98 3.97
C SER A 89 14.94 10.29 3.42
N LEU A 90 15.21 9.03 3.79
CA LEU A 90 16.31 8.25 3.21
C LEU A 90 16.08 7.97 1.72
N LEU A 91 14.84 7.64 1.30
CA LEU A 91 14.51 7.46 -0.13
C LEU A 91 14.73 8.75 -0.91
N VAL A 92 14.29 9.86 -0.35
CA VAL A 92 14.49 11.18 -0.97
C VAL A 92 15.98 11.49 -1.10
N ALA A 93 16.77 11.20 -0.06
CA ALA A 93 18.21 11.39 -0.05
C ALA A 93 18.95 10.48 -1.05
N SER A 94 18.38 9.33 -1.42
CA SER A 94 18.92 8.46 -2.47
C SER A 94 18.54 8.89 -3.89
N GLY A 95 17.80 9.99 -4.06
CA GLY A 95 17.36 10.49 -5.37
C GLY A 95 15.94 10.06 -5.77
N VAL A 96 15.26 9.24 -4.96
CA VAL A 96 13.91 8.74 -5.23
C VAL A 96 12.88 9.72 -4.67
N TRP A 97 12.49 10.68 -5.49
CA TRP A 97 11.48 11.67 -5.16
C TRP A 97 10.70 12.14 -6.40
N ILE A 98 9.45 12.55 -6.21
CA ILE A 98 8.50 12.92 -7.27
C ILE A 98 8.95 14.24 -7.93
N LYS A 99 9.48 14.13 -9.15
CA LYS A 99 10.01 15.26 -9.95
C LYS A 99 8.94 15.93 -10.83
N SER A 100 7.87 15.21 -11.12
CA SER A 100 6.83 15.56 -12.09
C SER A 100 5.47 15.09 -11.55
N LEU A 101 4.39 15.75 -11.97
CA LEU A 101 3.02 15.24 -11.80
C LEU A 101 2.43 14.77 -13.15
N ASP A 102 3.28 14.59 -14.16
CA ASP A 102 3.00 14.10 -15.51
C ASP A 102 1.89 14.87 -16.26
N GLY A 103 1.67 16.13 -15.88
CA GLY A 103 0.61 16.99 -16.42
C GLY A 103 -0.67 16.99 -15.59
N LEU A 104 -0.66 16.44 -14.37
CA LEU A 104 -1.81 16.42 -13.48
C LEU A 104 -2.09 17.86 -13.06
N PHE A 105 -3.32 18.32 -13.27
CA PHE A 105 -3.69 19.73 -13.12
C PHE A 105 -2.86 20.69 -13.99
N GLY A 106 -2.26 20.19 -15.08
CA GLY A 106 -1.35 20.94 -15.94
C GLY A 106 0.08 21.10 -15.38
N ILE A 107 0.42 20.38 -14.30
CA ILE A 107 1.74 20.46 -13.65
C ILE A 107 2.63 19.33 -14.18
N TYR A 108 3.70 19.70 -14.87
CA TYR A 108 4.66 18.74 -15.45
C TYR A 108 5.97 18.64 -14.68
N GLN A 109 6.32 19.65 -13.89
CA GLN A 109 7.59 19.67 -13.16
C GLN A 109 7.37 20.23 -11.76
N LEU A 110 8.03 19.62 -10.78
CA LEU A 110 8.07 20.06 -9.40
C LEU A 110 9.49 20.49 -9.06
N SER A 111 9.60 21.68 -8.44
CA SER A 111 10.87 22.07 -7.84
C SER A 111 11.26 21.09 -6.71
N PRO A 112 12.55 20.83 -6.48
CA PRO A 112 13.00 19.97 -5.39
C PRO A 112 12.43 20.36 -4.01
N TRP A 113 12.26 21.67 -3.75
CA TRP A 113 11.68 22.22 -2.53
C TRP A 113 10.23 21.78 -2.28
N VAL A 114 9.50 21.42 -3.32
CA VAL A 114 8.13 20.91 -3.24
C VAL A 114 8.10 19.39 -3.38
N GLY A 115 8.78 18.85 -4.39
CA GLY A 115 8.78 17.42 -4.70
C GLY A 115 9.37 16.56 -3.57
N MET A 116 10.44 17.00 -2.92
CA MET A 116 11.08 16.24 -1.83
C MET A 116 10.18 16.14 -0.59
N PRO A 117 9.67 17.24 0.02
CA PRO A 117 8.71 17.12 1.13
C PRO A 117 7.42 16.41 0.75
N PHE A 118 6.93 16.62 -0.49
CA PHE A 118 5.74 15.94 -0.98
C PHE A 118 5.94 14.43 -1.04
N THR A 119 7.11 13.97 -1.50
CA THR A 119 7.47 12.55 -1.50
C THR A 119 7.48 11.96 -0.09
N VAL A 120 8.07 12.65 0.88
CA VAL A 120 8.05 12.22 2.30
C VAL A 120 6.61 12.04 2.78
N LEU A 121 5.75 13.01 2.50
CA LEU A 121 4.34 12.94 2.85
C LEU A 121 3.66 11.73 2.20
N ILE A 122 3.88 11.50 0.91
CA ILE A 122 3.30 10.37 0.15
C ILE A 122 3.75 9.03 0.72
N VAL A 123 5.04 8.82 1.00
CA VAL A 123 5.55 7.56 1.58
C VAL A 123 4.87 7.28 2.91
N VAL A 124 4.84 8.28 3.80
CA VAL A 124 4.20 8.18 5.11
C VAL A 124 2.71 7.90 4.96
N TYR A 125 2.05 8.56 4.02
CA TYR A 125 0.63 8.42 3.75
C TYR A 125 0.26 7.03 3.23
N VAL A 126 0.94 6.52 2.20
CA VAL A 126 0.73 5.18 1.64
C VAL A 126 1.02 4.12 2.70
N THR A 127 2.11 4.27 3.46
CA THR A 127 2.45 3.36 4.55
C THR A 127 1.35 3.28 5.60
N ASN A 128 0.80 4.42 6.03
CA ASN A 128 -0.32 4.44 6.98
C ASN A 128 -1.63 3.96 6.36
N ALA A 129 -1.87 4.19 5.07
CA ALA A 129 -3.07 3.70 4.40
C ALA A 129 -3.14 2.17 4.40
N ILE A 130 -2.03 1.50 4.14
CA ILE A 130 -1.92 0.04 4.22
C ILE A 130 -2.09 -0.45 5.67
N ASN A 131 -1.49 0.24 6.64
CA ASN A 131 -1.67 -0.11 8.05
C ASN A 131 -3.14 0.06 8.52
N LEU A 132 -3.83 1.12 8.07
CA LEU A 132 -5.21 1.40 8.45
C LEU A 132 -6.23 0.46 7.79
N ILE A 133 -5.96 0.01 6.57
CA ILE A 133 -6.87 -0.90 5.85
C ILE A 133 -6.75 -2.37 6.35
N ASP A 134 -5.71 -2.70 7.11
CA ASP A 134 -5.51 -4.01 7.76
C ASP A 134 -6.46 -4.24 8.96
N GLY A 135 -7.76 -4.05 8.72
CA GLY A 135 -8.82 -4.20 9.72
C GLY A 135 -9.55 -5.54 9.66
N ILE A 136 -9.46 -6.27 8.55
CA ILE A 136 -10.11 -7.57 8.35
C ILE A 136 -9.18 -8.56 7.63
N ASP A 137 -9.42 -9.85 7.89
CA ASP A 137 -8.66 -10.95 7.29
C ASP A 137 -8.61 -10.86 5.75
N GLY A 138 -7.40 -10.87 5.22
CA GLY A 138 -7.06 -10.99 3.81
C GLY A 138 -7.16 -9.69 3.01
N LEU A 139 -7.65 -8.60 3.62
CA LEU A 139 -7.90 -7.37 2.88
C LEU A 139 -6.61 -6.62 2.54
N ALA A 140 -5.80 -6.27 3.54
CA ALA A 140 -4.56 -5.53 3.30
C ALA A 140 -3.58 -6.33 2.43
N SER A 141 -3.36 -7.60 2.76
CA SER A 141 -2.51 -8.50 1.96
C SER A 141 -3.06 -8.77 0.56
N GLY A 142 -4.39 -8.86 0.40
CA GLY A 142 -5.03 -9.00 -0.91
C GLY A 142 -4.83 -7.77 -1.80
N LEU A 143 -5.04 -6.57 -1.25
CA LEU A 143 -4.79 -5.31 -1.96
C LEU A 143 -3.30 -5.11 -2.28
N CYS A 144 -2.41 -5.40 -1.33
CA CYS A 144 -0.97 -5.41 -1.56
C CYS A 144 -0.58 -6.39 -2.67
N GLY A 145 -1.16 -7.60 -2.67
CA GLY A 145 -0.91 -8.59 -3.71
C GLY A 145 -1.33 -8.11 -5.10
N ILE A 146 -2.55 -7.58 -5.24
CA ILE A 146 -3.03 -7.02 -6.52
C ILE A 146 -2.09 -5.89 -6.98
N SER A 147 -1.73 -4.98 -6.08
CA SER A 147 -0.83 -3.88 -6.39
C SER A 147 0.54 -4.35 -6.83
N LEU A 148 1.13 -5.33 -6.14
CA LEU A 148 2.46 -5.85 -6.48
C LEU A 148 2.45 -6.59 -7.83
N VAL A 149 1.37 -7.29 -8.19
CA VAL A 149 1.24 -7.91 -9.52
C VAL A 149 1.20 -6.82 -10.60
N ALA A 150 0.38 -5.78 -10.42
CA ALA A 150 0.30 -4.68 -11.36
C ALA A 150 1.64 -3.94 -11.50
N LEU A 151 2.27 -3.59 -10.37
CA LEU A 151 3.59 -2.95 -10.34
C LEU A 151 4.67 -3.85 -10.96
N ALA A 152 4.67 -5.16 -10.71
CA ALA A 152 5.61 -6.09 -11.34
C ALA A 152 5.45 -6.07 -12.87
N GLY A 153 4.21 -6.15 -13.37
CA GLY A 153 3.93 -6.08 -14.80
C GLY A 153 4.41 -4.77 -15.45
N LEU A 154 4.16 -3.63 -14.79
CA LEU A 154 4.60 -2.31 -15.24
C LEU A 154 6.14 -2.20 -15.26
N HIS A 155 6.81 -2.63 -14.20
CA HIS A 155 8.28 -2.61 -14.17
C HIS A 155 8.90 -3.57 -15.19
N ILE A 156 8.30 -4.74 -15.45
CA ILE A 156 8.74 -5.64 -16.53
C ILE A 156 8.56 -4.97 -17.89
N TRP A 157 7.42 -4.31 -18.12
CA TRP A 157 7.13 -3.62 -19.36
C TRP A 157 8.12 -2.48 -19.65
N LEU A 158 8.59 -1.81 -18.60
CA LEU A 158 9.62 -0.77 -18.67
C LEU A 158 11.06 -1.31 -18.61
N HIS A 159 11.27 -2.63 -18.66
CA HIS A 159 12.58 -3.29 -18.54
C HIS A 159 13.33 -3.03 -17.22
N LEU A 160 12.62 -2.65 -16.16
CA LEU A 160 13.12 -2.38 -14.80
C LEU A 160 13.12 -3.65 -13.96
N PHE A 161 13.86 -4.67 -14.39
CA PHE A 161 13.78 -6.03 -13.83
C PHE A 161 14.14 -6.14 -12.35
N SER A 162 15.05 -5.31 -11.83
CA SER A 162 15.41 -5.31 -10.39
C SER A 162 14.22 -4.94 -9.49
N PHE A 163 13.39 -4.00 -9.94
CA PHE A 163 12.20 -3.55 -9.21
C PHE A 163 11.04 -4.54 -9.38
N ALA A 164 10.88 -5.11 -10.58
CA ALA A 164 9.95 -6.21 -10.79
C ALA A 164 10.27 -7.42 -9.91
N LEU A 165 11.56 -7.74 -9.73
CA LEU A 165 12.00 -8.80 -8.83
C LEU A 165 11.62 -8.50 -7.38
N LEU A 166 11.79 -7.26 -6.93
CA LEU A 166 11.34 -6.83 -5.60
C LEU A 166 9.82 -7.03 -5.42
N CYS A 167 9.01 -6.68 -6.43
CA CYS A 167 7.56 -6.94 -6.42
C CYS A 167 7.25 -8.43 -6.27
N ILE A 168 7.93 -9.28 -7.06
CA ILE A 168 7.72 -10.74 -7.06
C ILE A 168 8.19 -11.37 -5.75
N ALA A 169 9.30 -10.90 -5.17
CA ALA A 169 9.78 -11.34 -3.87
C ALA A 169 8.77 -11.00 -2.76
N ALA A 170 8.20 -9.79 -2.78
CA ALA A 170 7.16 -9.39 -1.85
C ALA A 170 5.88 -10.24 -2.00
N LEU A 171 5.46 -10.52 -3.24
CA LEU A 171 4.35 -11.44 -3.55
C LEU A 171 4.61 -12.84 -3.00
N GLY A 172 5.82 -13.35 -3.15
CA GLY A 172 6.22 -14.67 -2.69
C GLY A 172 5.98 -14.89 -1.19
N VAL A 173 6.10 -13.83 -0.37
CA VAL A 173 5.81 -13.90 1.07
C VAL A 173 4.34 -13.62 1.39
N ILE A 174 3.71 -12.71 0.65
CA ILE A 174 2.29 -12.36 0.85
C ILE A 174 1.37 -13.55 0.54
N ILE A 175 1.64 -14.34 -0.50
CA ILE A 175 0.74 -15.42 -0.93
C ILE A 175 0.54 -16.48 0.17
N PRO A 176 1.60 -17.08 0.76
CA PRO A 176 1.44 -18.01 1.88
C PRO A 176 0.79 -17.33 3.09
N PHE A 177 1.20 -16.11 3.42
CA PHE A 177 0.59 -15.36 4.52
C PHE A 177 -0.92 -15.18 4.32
N TRP A 178 -1.34 -14.75 3.14
CA TRP A 178 -2.74 -14.52 2.79
C TRP A 178 -3.56 -15.80 2.97
N PHE A 179 -3.02 -16.95 2.58
CA PHE A 179 -3.68 -18.24 2.80
C PHE A 179 -3.91 -18.53 4.29
N TYR A 180 -2.88 -18.37 5.13
CA TYR A 180 -3.00 -18.55 6.59
C TYR A 180 -3.85 -17.47 7.26
N ASN A 181 -3.89 -16.27 6.70
CA ASN A 181 -4.68 -15.17 7.22
C ASN A 181 -6.17 -15.32 6.85
N VAL A 182 -6.53 -15.83 5.66
CA VAL A 182 -7.94 -15.98 5.23
C VAL A 182 -8.54 -17.33 5.63
N PHE A 183 -7.78 -18.41 5.53
CA PHE A 183 -8.25 -19.79 5.74
C PHE A 183 -7.67 -20.45 6.99
N GLY A 184 -6.71 -19.81 7.67
CA GLY A 184 -6.13 -20.34 8.88
C GLY A 184 -7.16 -20.54 9.99
N ASN A 185 -7.02 -21.63 10.73
CA ASN A 185 -7.85 -21.93 11.88
C ASN A 185 -7.11 -21.60 13.18
N ALA A 186 -7.68 -20.68 13.97
CA ALA A 186 -7.11 -20.23 15.24
C ALA A 186 -7.00 -21.37 16.26
N MET A 187 -7.99 -22.29 16.31
CA MET A 187 -8.00 -23.43 17.23
C MET A 187 -6.91 -24.46 16.92
N ARG A 188 -6.41 -24.48 15.67
CA ARG A 188 -5.33 -25.36 15.22
C ARG A 188 -3.97 -24.66 15.18
N GLY A 189 -3.87 -23.43 15.67
CA GLY A 189 -2.63 -22.65 15.66
C GLY A 189 -2.14 -22.25 14.27
N ARG A 190 -3.01 -22.27 13.24
CA ARG A 190 -2.64 -21.97 11.84
C ARG A 190 -3.10 -20.60 11.36
N LYS A 191 -3.65 -19.77 12.26
CA LYS A 191 -4.11 -18.41 11.92
C LYS A 191 -2.99 -17.42 12.21
N LEU A 192 -2.71 -16.56 11.23
CA LEU A 192 -1.74 -15.48 11.36
C LEU A 192 -2.44 -14.13 11.18
N PHE A 193 -2.05 -13.14 11.98
CA PHE A 193 -2.36 -11.73 11.73
C PHE A 193 -1.10 -11.00 11.29
N MET A 194 -1.25 -10.00 10.42
CA MET A 194 -0.14 -9.27 9.80
C MET A 194 0.70 -8.56 10.85
N GLY A 195 0.06 -7.77 11.72
CA GLY A 195 0.76 -6.91 12.68
C GLY A 195 1.37 -5.68 12.02
N ASP A 196 1.77 -4.71 12.86
CA ASP A 196 2.39 -3.47 12.41
C ASP A 196 3.75 -3.74 11.72
N SER A 197 4.49 -4.77 12.15
CA SER A 197 5.73 -5.21 11.49
C SER A 197 5.54 -5.50 10.00
N GLY A 198 4.47 -6.21 9.64
CA GLY A 198 4.16 -6.55 8.26
C GLY A 198 3.58 -5.39 7.46
N SER A 199 2.60 -4.67 8.03
CA SER A 199 1.88 -3.60 7.33
C SER A 199 2.78 -2.38 7.06
N LEU A 200 3.63 -1.99 8.01
CA LEU A 200 4.57 -0.88 7.83
C LEU A 200 5.67 -1.22 6.82
N SER A 201 6.22 -2.45 6.88
CA SER A 201 7.25 -2.90 5.94
C SER A 201 6.73 -2.93 4.51
N LEU A 202 5.54 -3.54 4.28
CA LEU A 202 4.93 -3.56 2.95
C LEU A 202 4.50 -2.19 2.49
N GLY A 203 3.97 -1.37 3.39
CA GLY A 203 3.60 0.01 3.10
C GLY A 203 4.76 0.82 2.51
N TYR A 204 5.93 0.70 3.12
CA TYR A 204 7.13 1.40 2.67
C TYR A 204 7.68 0.85 1.35
N ILE A 205 7.75 -0.48 1.19
CA ILE A 205 8.24 -1.12 -0.04
C ILE A 205 7.33 -0.77 -1.23
N ILE A 206 6.01 -0.82 -1.04
CA ILE A 206 5.05 -0.44 -2.09
C ILE A 206 5.16 1.05 -2.40
N SER A 207 5.32 1.91 -1.39
CA SER A 207 5.56 3.35 -1.60
C SER A 207 6.80 3.59 -2.46
N PHE A 208 7.90 2.91 -2.16
CA PHE A 208 9.14 2.99 -2.94
C PHE A 208 8.92 2.58 -4.39
N LEU A 209 8.30 1.41 -4.63
CA LEU A 209 8.00 0.91 -5.97
C LEU A 209 7.10 1.87 -6.77
N MET A 210 6.10 2.45 -6.12
CA MET A 210 5.20 3.44 -6.74
C MET A 210 5.94 4.73 -7.11
N ILE A 211 6.71 5.30 -6.17
CA ILE A 211 7.43 6.56 -6.40
C ILE A 211 8.51 6.34 -7.46
N HIS A 212 9.27 5.25 -7.38
CA HIS A 212 10.26 4.91 -8.38
C HIS A 212 9.60 4.86 -9.76
N LEU A 213 8.52 4.09 -9.94
CA LEU A 213 7.77 4.02 -11.19
C LEU A 213 7.34 5.41 -11.70
N SER A 214 6.84 6.28 -10.82
CA SER A 214 6.42 7.65 -11.18
C SER A 214 7.56 8.59 -11.57
N THR A 215 8.82 8.20 -11.36
CA THR A 215 10.00 9.06 -11.57
C THR A 215 10.92 8.57 -12.69
N VAL A 216 10.67 7.37 -13.23
CA VAL A 216 11.48 6.83 -14.31
C VAL A 216 11.07 7.48 -15.62
N ASP A 217 12.01 8.19 -16.24
CA ASP A 217 11.92 8.60 -17.63
C ASP A 217 12.38 7.46 -18.54
N VAL A 218 11.43 6.77 -19.15
CA VAL A 218 11.71 5.72 -20.15
C VAL A 218 11.35 6.25 -21.54
N ASN A 219 12.24 6.00 -22.52
CA ASN A 219 11.94 6.24 -23.93
C ASN A 219 11.23 5.01 -24.54
N PRO A 220 10.15 5.19 -25.33
CA PRO A 220 9.55 6.45 -25.77
C PRO A 220 8.64 7.12 -24.72
N HIS A 221 8.67 8.46 -24.69
CA HIS A 221 7.96 9.33 -23.73
C HIS A 221 6.43 9.12 -23.62
N VAL A 222 5.78 8.46 -24.58
CA VAL A 222 4.33 8.26 -24.60
C VAL A 222 3.82 7.48 -23.38
N VAL A 223 4.67 6.65 -22.76
CA VAL A 223 4.36 5.94 -21.51
C VAL A 223 4.71 6.77 -20.27
N SER A 224 5.73 7.64 -20.35
CA SER A 224 6.20 8.48 -19.24
C SER A 224 5.08 9.40 -18.70
N ASP A 225 4.26 9.97 -19.57
CA ASP A 225 3.16 10.89 -19.20
C ASP A 225 2.04 10.29 -18.31
N TYR A 226 2.05 8.97 -18.07
CA TYR A 226 1.02 8.28 -17.28
C TYR A 226 1.59 7.50 -16.09
N ASN A 227 2.91 7.52 -15.89
CA ASN A 227 3.60 6.71 -14.88
C ASN A 227 3.10 6.98 -13.46
N MET A 228 2.86 8.26 -13.11
CA MET A 228 2.28 8.58 -11.81
C MET A 228 0.86 8.00 -11.64
N VAL A 229 -0.01 8.10 -12.65
CA VAL A 229 -1.37 7.52 -12.54
C VAL A 229 -1.30 6.00 -12.39
N PHE A 230 -0.42 5.31 -13.12
CA PHE A 230 -0.23 3.87 -12.96
C PHE A 230 0.27 3.48 -11.57
N ALA A 231 1.26 4.21 -11.06
CA ALA A 231 1.80 3.94 -9.75
C ALA A 231 0.72 4.07 -8.67
N PHE A 232 -0.05 5.15 -8.69
CA PHE A 232 -1.02 5.42 -7.63
C PHE A 232 -2.35 4.67 -7.79
N THR A 233 -2.74 4.29 -9.01
CA THR A 233 -3.99 3.53 -9.22
C THR A 233 -3.95 2.16 -8.52
N THR A 234 -2.78 1.54 -8.39
CA THR A 234 -2.64 0.22 -7.75
C THR A 234 -2.98 0.22 -6.26
N MET A 235 -2.92 1.39 -5.61
CA MET A 235 -3.25 1.60 -4.21
C MET A 235 -4.39 2.60 -3.99
N LEU A 236 -5.14 2.93 -5.04
CA LEU A 236 -6.13 4.01 -5.00
C LEU A 236 -7.19 3.81 -3.90
N VAL A 237 -7.68 2.59 -3.71
CA VAL A 237 -8.73 2.29 -2.74
C VAL A 237 -8.31 2.57 -1.29
N PRO A 238 -7.18 2.02 -0.77
CA PRO A 238 -6.66 2.42 0.54
C PRO A 238 -6.44 3.92 0.69
N LEU A 239 -5.91 4.58 -0.34
CA LEU A 239 -5.61 6.00 -0.31
C LEU A 239 -6.91 6.82 -0.18
N LEU A 240 -7.86 6.64 -1.09
CA LEU A 240 -9.14 7.36 -1.04
C LEU A 240 -9.93 7.08 0.26
N ASP A 241 -9.80 5.89 0.86
CA ASP A 241 -10.42 5.58 2.16
C ASP A 241 -9.80 6.41 3.29
N VAL A 242 -8.48 6.59 3.33
CA VAL A 242 -7.85 7.46 4.32
C VAL A 242 -8.30 8.92 4.15
N VAL A 243 -8.33 9.45 2.92
CA VAL A 243 -8.82 10.83 2.67
C VAL A 243 -10.26 10.98 3.19
N ARG A 244 -11.13 10.02 2.88
CA ARG A 244 -12.53 10.05 3.27
C ARG A 244 -12.69 9.96 4.80
N VAL A 245 -11.95 9.08 5.46
CA VAL A 245 -11.99 8.93 6.92
C VAL A 245 -11.45 10.18 7.63
N VAL A 246 -10.32 10.72 7.18
CA VAL A 246 -9.73 11.95 7.73
C VAL A 246 -10.66 13.15 7.49
N GLY A 247 -11.22 13.30 6.28
CA GLY A 247 -12.16 14.37 5.96
C GLY A 247 -13.44 14.31 6.81
N HIS A 248 -13.98 13.12 7.05
CA HIS A 248 -15.11 12.91 7.96
C HIS A 248 -14.78 13.37 9.39
N ARG A 249 -13.57 13.09 9.90
CA ARG A 249 -13.13 13.50 11.24
C ARG A 249 -12.96 15.01 11.36
N LEU A 250 -12.32 15.63 10.37
CA LEU A 250 -12.11 17.08 10.33
C LEU A 250 -13.45 17.82 10.32
N ARG A 251 -14.43 17.35 9.55
CA ARG A 251 -15.80 17.91 9.54
C ARG A 251 -16.46 17.82 10.93
N ASN A 252 -16.19 16.76 11.68
CA ASN A 252 -16.73 16.54 13.01
C ASN A 252 -15.83 17.10 14.14
N ARG A 253 -14.80 17.89 13.81
CA ARG A 253 -13.83 18.47 14.76
C ARG A 253 -13.13 17.43 15.65
N GLN A 254 -12.97 16.21 15.15
CA GLN A 254 -12.26 15.13 15.84
C GLN A 254 -10.80 15.09 15.42
N ASN A 255 -9.93 14.57 16.30
CA ASN A 255 -8.51 14.41 15.99
C ASN A 255 -8.34 13.40 14.83
N PRO A 256 -7.69 13.78 13.72
CA PRO A 256 -7.52 12.93 12.54
C PRO A 256 -6.63 11.71 12.77
N PHE A 257 -5.89 11.62 13.87
CA PHE A 257 -4.96 10.52 14.18
C PHE A 257 -5.51 9.49 15.17
N LEU A 258 -6.76 9.64 15.65
CA LEU A 258 -7.38 8.66 16.55
C LEU A 258 -7.93 7.43 15.78
N PRO A 259 -7.93 6.22 16.36
CA PRO A 259 -8.53 5.05 15.72
C PRO A 259 -10.05 5.20 15.55
N ASP A 260 -10.60 4.83 14.38
CA ASP A 260 -12.05 4.89 14.10
C ASP A 260 -12.50 3.70 13.26
N LYS A 261 -13.79 3.35 13.35
CA LYS A 261 -14.45 2.28 12.61
C LYS A 261 -15.18 2.79 11.36
N SER A 262 -14.73 3.89 10.78
CA SER A 262 -15.40 4.56 9.64
C SER A 262 -14.88 4.13 8.26
N HIS A 263 -13.81 3.34 8.21
CA HIS A 263 -13.22 2.78 6.99
C HIS A 263 -14.24 2.01 6.13
N ILE A 264 -13.98 1.95 4.83
CA ILE A 264 -14.82 1.30 3.82
C ILE A 264 -15.26 -0.12 4.22
N HIS A 265 -14.34 -0.92 4.77
CA HIS A 265 -14.64 -2.30 5.18
C HIS A 265 -15.66 -2.36 6.31
N HIS A 266 -15.61 -1.44 7.28
CA HIS A 266 -16.63 -1.35 8.34
C HIS A 266 -17.98 -0.84 7.81
N LYS A 267 -17.99 -0.01 6.76
CA LYS A 267 -19.23 0.43 6.12
C LYS A 267 -19.93 -0.74 5.41
N LEU A 268 -19.18 -1.53 4.65
CA LEU A 268 -19.70 -2.73 3.97
C LEU A 268 -20.16 -3.82 4.97
N LEU A 269 -19.43 -4.03 6.07
CA LEU A 269 -19.87 -4.94 7.14
C LEU A 269 -21.22 -4.49 7.74
N ARG A 270 -21.42 -3.18 7.95
CA ARG A 270 -22.71 -2.62 8.42
C ARG A 270 -23.83 -2.75 7.40
N CYS A 271 -23.51 -2.85 6.12
CA CYS A 271 -24.48 -3.19 5.07
C CYS A 271 -24.89 -4.68 5.11
N GLY A 272 -24.39 -5.46 6.07
CA GLY A 272 -24.75 -6.87 6.29
C GLY A 272 -23.89 -7.87 5.52
N LEU A 273 -22.82 -7.43 4.86
CA LEU A 273 -21.90 -8.32 4.17
C LEU A 273 -21.04 -9.09 5.18
N ARG A 274 -20.72 -10.35 4.86
CA ARG A 274 -19.75 -11.16 5.63
C ARG A 274 -18.32 -10.67 5.35
N VAL A 275 -17.40 -10.88 6.29
CA VAL A 275 -15.99 -10.46 6.19
C VAL A 275 -15.35 -10.83 4.84
N ARG A 276 -15.52 -12.09 4.38
CA ARG A 276 -14.98 -12.54 3.09
C ARG A 276 -15.61 -11.82 1.89
N GLN A 277 -16.91 -11.52 1.94
CA GLN A 277 -17.60 -10.79 0.88
C GLN A 277 -17.08 -9.35 0.80
N VAL A 278 -16.83 -8.72 1.96
CA VAL A 278 -16.23 -7.38 2.04
C VAL A 278 -14.82 -7.37 1.46
N MET A 279 -13.97 -8.32 1.85
CA MET A 279 -12.61 -8.46 1.30
C MET A 279 -12.65 -8.60 -0.23
N VAL A 280 -13.44 -9.54 -0.77
CA VAL A 280 -13.54 -9.76 -2.22
C VAL A 280 -14.08 -8.52 -2.93
N ALA A 281 -15.14 -7.89 -2.41
CA ALA A 281 -15.73 -6.70 -3.02
C ALA A 281 -14.73 -5.55 -3.14
N ILE A 282 -13.95 -5.29 -2.08
CA ILE A 282 -12.93 -4.22 -2.09
C ILE A 282 -11.78 -4.57 -3.04
N CYS A 283 -11.33 -5.83 -3.07
CA CYS A 283 -10.31 -6.28 -4.03
C CYS A 283 -10.76 -6.15 -5.49
N VAL A 284 -12.01 -6.55 -5.79
CA VAL A 284 -12.61 -6.38 -7.13
C VAL A 284 -12.72 -4.90 -7.49
N PHE A 285 -13.11 -4.05 -6.54
CA PHE A 285 -13.18 -2.61 -6.76
C PHE A 285 -11.81 -1.99 -7.04
N SER A 286 -10.77 -2.45 -6.32
CA SER A 286 -9.38 -2.07 -6.61
C SER A 286 -8.94 -2.50 -8.01
N LEU A 287 -9.23 -3.75 -8.40
CA LEU A 287 -8.90 -4.26 -9.73
C LEU A 287 -9.65 -3.48 -10.83
N MET A 288 -10.91 -3.12 -10.58
CA MET A 288 -11.71 -2.31 -11.51
C MET A 288 -11.06 -0.96 -11.78
N PHE A 289 -10.58 -0.25 -10.76
CA PHE A 289 -9.85 1.02 -10.96
C PHE A 289 -8.58 0.84 -11.78
N ILE A 290 -7.77 -0.18 -11.46
CA ILE A 290 -6.54 -0.47 -12.21
C ILE A 290 -6.86 -0.73 -13.68
N LEU A 291 -7.86 -1.59 -13.97
CA LEU A 291 -8.25 -1.92 -15.34
C LEU A 291 -8.84 -0.73 -16.08
N LEU A 292 -9.71 0.05 -15.44
CA LEU A 292 -10.32 1.24 -16.05
C LEU A 292 -9.25 2.28 -16.40
N ASN A 293 -8.33 2.56 -15.48
CA ASN A 293 -7.25 3.52 -15.73
C ASN A 293 -6.31 3.03 -16.82
N PHE A 294 -6.06 1.72 -16.89
CA PHE A 294 -5.29 1.11 -17.99
C PHE A 294 -6.03 1.19 -19.34
N LEU A 295 -7.36 1.13 -19.36
CA LEU A 295 -8.12 1.31 -20.62
C LEU A 295 -8.17 2.76 -21.09
N MET A 296 -8.11 3.74 -20.18
CA MET A 296 -8.19 5.17 -20.50
C MET A 296 -6.87 5.79 -20.98
N ILE A 297 -5.76 5.06 -20.90
CA ILE A 297 -4.42 5.54 -21.28
C ILE A 297 -4.44 6.06 -22.71
N GLY A 298 -3.79 7.20 -22.97
CA GLY A 298 -3.63 7.76 -24.30
C GLY A 298 -4.91 8.31 -24.93
N HIS A 299 -6.07 8.06 -24.31
CA HIS A 299 -7.38 8.54 -24.76
C HIS A 299 -7.89 9.69 -23.89
N VAL A 300 -7.52 9.70 -22.60
CA VAL A 300 -8.04 10.64 -21.61
C VAL A 300 -6.87 11.31 -20.86
N ASN A 301 -6.94 12.63 -20.67
CA ASN A 301 -5.96 13.35 -19.85
C ASN A 301 -5.98 12.84 -18.40
N ILE A 302 -4.81 12.72 -17.78
CA ILE A 302 -4.65 12.18 -16.42
C ILE A 302 -5.46 12.92 -15.34
N THR A 303 -5.70 14.22 -15.52
CA THR A 303 -6.56 15.00 -14.60
C THR A 303 -8.00 14.53 -14.65
N TYR A 304 -8.51 14.21 -15.84
CA TYR A 304 -9.86 13.67 -15.99
C TYR A 304 -9.95 12.22 -15.51
N ILE A 305 -8.91 11.42 -15.69
CA ILE A 305 -8.84 10.06 -15.10
C ILE A 305 -9.01 10.14 -13.58
N LEU A 306 -8.20 10.98 -12.91
CA LEU A 306 -8.33 11.20 -11.47
C LEU A 306 -9.72 11.74 -11.08
N GLY A 307 -10.29 12.64 -11.90
CA GLY A 307 -11.64 13.15 -11.69
C GLY A 307 -12.71 12.06 -11.75
N ILE A 308 -12.64 11.17 -12.75
CA ILE A 308 -13.53 10.00 -12.89
C ILE A 308 -13.37 9.09 -11.67
N ASP A 309 -12.14 8.81 -11.26
CA ASP A 309 -11.84 7.97 -10.09
C ASP A 309 -12.50 8.49 -8.81
N ILE A 310 -12.36 9.80 -8.56
CA ILE A 310 -12.97 10.48 -7.41
C ILE A 310 -14.50 10.42 -7.50
N VAL A 311 -15.07 10.66 -8.68
CA VAL A 311 -16.54 10.60 -8.87
C VAL A 311 -17.06 9.18 -8.61
N VAL A 312 -16.43 8.15 -9.17
CA VAL A 312 -16.81 6.75 -8.95
C VAL A 312 -16.72 6.39 -7.47
N TRP A 313 -15.65 6.83 -6.79
CA TRP A 313 -15.48 6.63 -5.35
C TRP A 313 -16.58 7.30 -4.50
N ILE A 314 -16.95 8.54 -4.84
CA ILE A 314 -18.01 9.29 -4.15
C ILE A 314 -19.36 8.61 -4.39
N VAL A 315 -19.71 8.30 -5.64
CA VAL A 315 -20.97 7.63 -6.00
C VAL A 315 -21.10 6.29 -5.27
N PHE A 316 -20.04 5.49 -5.25
CA PHE A 316 -20.00 4.24 -4.49
C PHE A 316 -20.31 4.47 -3.00
N HIS A 317 -19.70 5.48 -2.38
CA HIS A 317 -19.96 5.80 -0.97
C HIS A 317 -21.38 6.29 -0.72
N LEU A 318 -21.94 7.10 -1.61
CA LEU A 318 -23.32 7.59 -1.52
C LEU A 318 -24.31 6.42 -1.60
N ILE A 319 -24.10 5.47 -2.52
CA ILE A 319 -24.90 4.25 -2.62
C ILE A 319 -24.87 3.47 -1.29
N LEU A 320 -23.67 3.30 -0.70
CA LEU A 320 -23.55 2.64 0.60
C LEU A 320 -24.27 3.40 1.72
N ASP A 321 -24.25 4.74 1.72
CA ASP A 321 -25.00 5.53 2.71
C ASP A 321 -26.51 5.34 2.56
N VAL A 322 -27.03 5.34 1.34
CA VAL A 322 -28.45 5.07 1.07
C VAL A 322 -28.84 3.69 1.58
N ILE A 323 -28.07 2.64 1.27
CA ILE A 323 -28.33 1.27 1.76
C ILE A 323 -28.35 1.21 3.30
N LEU A 324 -27.42 1.90 3.95
CA LEU A 324 -27.35 1.94 5.41
C LEU A 324 -28.53 2.69 6.03
N HIS A 325 -28.98 3.78 5.41
CA HIS A 325 -30.13 4.55 5.86
C HIS A 325 -31.42 3.74 5.74
N THR A 326 -31.65 3.07 4.60
CA THR A 326 -32.82 2.20 4.41
C THR A 326 -32.87 1.08 5.43
N ARG A 327 -31.75 0.39 5.66
CA ARG A 327 -31.68 -0.68 6.67
C ARG A 327 -31.91 -0.20 8.09
N ARG A 328 -31.46 1.01 8.43
CA ARG A 328 -31.74 1.57 9.75
C ARG A 328 -33.23 1.85 9.93
N ALA A 329 -33.87 2.42 8.91
CA ALA A 329 -35.31 2.66 8.91
C ALA A 329 -36.12 1.35 9.04
N GLU A 330 -35.66 0.25 8.43
CA GLU A 330 -36.30 -1.08 8.56
C GLU A 330 -36.17 -1.71 9.96
N MET A 331 -35.12 -1.38 10.72
CA MET A 331 -34.91 -1.90 12.08
C MET A 331 -35.63 -1.09 13.17
N ASP A 332 -36.04 0.13 12.84
CA ASP A 332 -36.76 1.03 13.75
C ASP A 332 -38.31 0.86 13.64
N ILE A 333 -38.79 -0.11 12.84
CA ILE A 333 -40.19 -0.55 12.69
C ILE A 333 -40.38 -1.91 13.36
#